data_AF-A0A3D4X283-F1
#
_entry.id   AF-A0A3D4X283-F1
#
_cell.length_a   1.000
_cell.length_b   1.000
_cell.length_c   1.000
_cell.angle_alpha   90.00
_cell.angle_beta   90.00
_cell.angle_gamma   90.00
#
_symmetry.space_group_name_H-M   'P 1'
#
loop_
_entity.id
_entity.type
_entity.pdbx_description
1 polymer ?
#
loop_
_entity_poly.entity_id
_entity_poly.type
_entity_poly.pdbx_seq_one_letter_code
_entity_poly.pdbx_strand_id
1 'polypeptide(L)' 'HGILRERFADVLTDAVRGALLREQGYDVEVVEFIDSAHTPRNSLIRAVRSGQSTKDPELAGLLEQWQVKPALAKLLEAAR' A
#
# COMPACT_ATOMS: atom_id res chain seq x y z
N HIS A 1 -17.90 11.24 -14.35
CA HIS A 1 -17.29 9.90 -14.47
C HIS A 1 -15.81 10.00 -14.08
N GLY A 2 -15.43 9.53 -12.88
CA GLY A 2 -14.05 9.64 -12.36
C GLY A 2 -13.85 8.86 -11.05
N ILE A 3 -14.91 8.79 -10.23
CA ILE A 3 -14.89 8.15 -8.92
C ILE A 3 -14.38 6.69 -8.93
N LEU A 4 -14.78 5.86 -9.89
CA LEU A 4 -14.33 4.45 -9.94
C LEU A 4 -12.82 4.33 -10.21
N ARG A 5 -12.30 5.18 -11.09
CA ARG A 5 -10.88 5.21 -11.42
C ARG A 5 -10.05 5.71 -10.24
N GLU A 6 -10.52 6.75 -9.57
CA GLU A 6 -9.89 7.29 -8.36
C GLU A 6 -9.86 6.23 -7.25
N ARG A 7 -11.01 5.63 -6.93
CA ARG A 7 -11.10 4.58 -5.91
C ARG A 7 -10.23 3.38 -6.21
N PHE A 8 -10.18 2.96 -7.48
CA PHE A 8 -9.28 1.87 -7.88
C PHE A 8 -7.81 2.25 -7.70
N ALA A 9 -7.41 3.46 -8.12
CA ALA A 9 -6.03 3.91 -7.97
C ALA A 9 -5.61 4.01 -6.50
N ASP A 10 -6.50 4.49 -5.62
CA ASP A 10 -6.27 4.56 -4.18
C ASP A 10 -6.04 3.15 -3.60
N VAL A 11 -6.96 2.22 -3.88
CA VAL A 11 -6.89 0.83 -3.38
C VAL A 11 -5.62 0.13 -3.89
N LEU A 12 -5.32 0.24 -5.18
CA LEU A 12 -4.11 -0.35 -5.76
C LEU A 12 -2.85 0.21 -5.11
N THR A 13 -2.80 1.52 -4.89
CA THR A 13 -1.66 2.17 -4.26
C THR A 13 -1.45 1.68 -2.82
N ASP A 14 -2.51 1.57 -2.04
CA ASP A 14 -2.42 1.16 -0.64
C ASP A 14 -2.13 -0.33 -0.48
N ALA A 15 -2.64 -1.19 -1.37
CA ALA A 15 -2.27 -2.60 -1.43
C ALA A 15 -0.75 -2.76 -1.64
N VAL A 16 -0.20 -2.04 -2.63
CA VAL A 16 1.24 -2.07 -2.93
C VAL A 16 2.08 -1.53 -1.78
N ARG A 17 1.68 -0.40 -1.18
CA ARG A 17 2.39 0.18 -0.02
C ARG A 17 2.39 -0.80 1.16
N GLY A 18 1.25 -1.43 1.44
CA GLY A 18 1.13 -2.38 2.52
C GLY A 18 2.04 -3.59 2.34
N ALA A 19 2.03 -4.17 1.14
CA ALA A 19 2.92 -5.29 0.79
C ALA A 19 4.40 -4.92 0.95
N LEU A 20 4.84 -3.78 0.38
CA LEU A 20 6.23 -3.32 0.48
C LEU A 20 6.67 -3.13 1.94
N LEU A 21 5.81 -2.57 2.80
CA LEU A 21 6.10 -2.38 4.22
C LEU A 21 6.26 -3.72 4.96
N ARG A 22 5.44 -4.75 4.64
CA ARG A 22 5.61 -6.10 5.21
C ARG A 22 6.95 -6.72 4.83
N GLU A 23 7.40 -6.53 3.59
CA GLU A 23 8.72 -6.97 3.16
C GLU A 23 9.87 -6.22 3.87
N GLN A 24 9.60 -5.02 4.42
CA GLN A 24 10.58 -4.29 5.25
C GLN A 24 10.53 -4.67 6.74
N GLY A 25 9.74 -5.67 7.12
CA GLY A 25 9.65 -6.14 8.51
C GLY A 25 8.71 -5.33 9.40
N TYR A 26 7.68 -4.73 8.81
CA TYR A 26 6.58 -4.12 9.54
C TYR A 26 5.40 -5.09 9.62
N ASP A 27 4.74 -5.10 10.77
CA ASP A 27 3.36 -5.56 10.85
C ASP A 27 2.44 -4.43 10.34
N VAL A 28 1.55 -4.75 9.39
CA VAL A 28 0.84 -3.74 8.59
C VAL A 28 -0.65 -4.05 8.50
N GLU A 29 -1.45 -3.06 8.87
CA GLU A 29 -2.90 -3.08 8.83
C GLU A 29 -3.44 -1.92 8.00
N VAL A 30 -4.39 -2.20 7.11
CA VAL A 30 -5.09 -1.19 6.30
C VAL A 30 -6.51 -1.09 6.83
N VAL A 31 -6.87 0.06 7.38
CA VAL A 31 -8.20 0.30 7.98
C VAL A 31 -8.90 1.45 7.28
N GLU A 32 -10.23 1.39 7.17
CA GLU A 32 -10.99 2.55 6.71
C GLU A 32 -10.96 3.64 7.78
N PHE A 33 -10.44 4.82 7.43
CA PHE A 33 -10.54 6.00 8.27
C PHE A 33 -11.88 6.69 8.02
N ILE A 34 -12.72 6.72 9.04
CA ILE A 34 -14.01 7.39 9.03
C ILE A 34 -13.91 8.52 10.05
N ASP A 35 -13.69 9.76 9.60
CA ASP A 35 -13.89 10.92 10.47
C ASP A 35 -15.37 11.31 10.47
N SER A 36 -15.80 11.87 11.60
CA SER A 36 -17.16 12.23 11.99
C SER A 36 -17.86 13.27 11.11
N ALA A 37 -17.17 13.92 10.17
CA ALA A 37 -17.76 14.98 9.33
C ALA A 37 -17.29 14.91 7.87
N HIS A 38 -18.14 14.37 6.99
CA HIS A 38 -18.20 14.59 5.53
C HIS A 38 -16.92 14.47 4.66
N THR A 39 -15.79 14.00 5.18
CA THR A 39 -14.58 13.73 4.38
C THR A 39 -14.74 12.42 3.59
N PRO A 40 -14.26 12.33 2.34
CA PRO A 40 -14.22 11.07 1.61
C PRO A 40 -13.50 10.00 2.45
N ARG A 41 -14.08 8.79 2.52
CA ARG A 41 -13.43 7.64 3.19
C ARG A 41 -12.05 7.43 2.57
N ASN A 42 -11.01 7.54 3.38
CA ASN A 42 -9.62 7.26 2.99
C ASN A 42 -9.16 6.04 3.78
N SER A 43 -8.32 5.20 3.18
CA SER A 43 -7.64 4.14 3.90
C SER A 43 -6.51 4.72 4.75
N LEU A 44 -6.37 4.25 5.99
CA LEU A 44 -5.23 4.50 6.85
C LEU A 44 -4.38 3.24 6.89
N ILE A 45 -3.11 3.37 6.51
CA ILE A 45 -2.12 2.31 6.68
C ILE A 45 -1.41 2.52 8.01
N ARG A 46 -1.58 1.57 8.94
CA ARG A 46 -0.82 1.51 10.19
C ARG A 46 0.29 0.49 10.03
N ALA A 47 1.50 0.86 10.41
CA ALA A 47 2.67 -0.02 10.33
C ALA A 47 3.49 0.08 11.61
N VAL A 48 3.74 -1.07 12.25
CA VAL A 48 4.58 -1.17 13.45
C VAL A 48 5.79 -2.02 13.11
N ARG A 49 6.99 -1.52 13.40
CA ARG A 49 8.22 -2.26 13.13
C ARG A 49 8.28 -3.48 14.05
N SER A 50 8.15 -4.67 13.48
CA SER A 50 8.18 -5.95 14.20
C SER A 50 9.52 -6.68 14.03
N GLY A 51 10.28 -6.34 12.98
CA GLY A 51 11.53 -7.00 12.60
C GLY A 51 11.32 -8.33 11.86
N GLN A 52 10.07 -8.76 11.68
CA GLN A 52 9.72 -9.98 10.94
C GLN A 52 9.39 -9.62 9.50
N SER A 53 10.37 -9.80 8.60
CA SER A 53 10.18 -9.58 7.17
C SER A 53 9.36 -10.72 6.56
N THR A 54 8.20 -10.39 6.03
CA THR A 54 7.35 -11.33 5.28
C THR A 54 7.32 -10.90 3.82
N LYS A 55 7.81 -11.77 2.93
CA LYS A 55 7.65 -11.55 1.48
C LYS A 55 6.19 -11.68 1.10
N ASP A 56 5.71 -10.76 0.28
CA ASP A 56 4.37 -10.85 -0.27
C ASP A 56 4.45 -11.58 -1.63
N PRO A 57 3.95 -12.82 -1.75
CA PRO A 57 4.08 -13.60 -2.97
C PRO A 57 3.31 -12.99 -4.15
N GLU A 58 2.32 -12.12 -3.89
CA GLU A 58 1.46 -11.55 -4.91
C GLU A 58 1.97 -10.19 -5.41
N LEU A 59 2.85 -9.51 -4.65
CA LEU A 59 3.33 -8.18 -4.97
C LEU A 59 3.98 -8.10 -6.36
N ALA A 60 4.88 -9.04 -6.69
CA ALA A 60 5.55 -9.03 -7.99
C ALA A 60 4.54 -9.17 -9.15
N GLY A 61 3.58 -10.10 -9.04
CA GLY A 61 2.55 -10.30 -10.04
C GLY A 61 1.62 -9.10 -10.18
N LEU A 62 1.30 -8.43 -9.06
CA LEU A 62 0.50 -7.21 -9.06
C LEU A 62 1.22 -6.06 -9.78
N LEU A 63 2.51 -5.84 -9.51
CA LEU A 63 3.28 -4.78 -10.18
C LEU A 63 3.39 -5.01 -11.69
N GLU A 64 3.61 -6.26 -12.10
CA GLU A 64 3.69 -6.65 -13.51
C GLU A 64 2.34 -6.50 -14.22
N GLN A 65 1.28 -7.09 -13.67
CA GLN A 65 -0.05 -7.10 -14.28
C GLN A 65 -0.59 -5.68 -14.52
N TRP A 66 -0.41 -4.81 -13.53
CA TRP A 66 -0.92 -3.43 -13.58
C TRP A 66 0.11 -2.43 -14.12
N GLN A 67 1.32 -2.90 -14.48
CA GLN A 67 2.42 -2.09 -15.02
C GLN A 67 2.74 -0.85 -14.17
N VAL A 68 2.63 -0.99 -12.85
CA VAL A 68 2.85 0.10 -11.90
C VAL A 68 4.30 0.11 -11.40
N LYS A 69 4.86 1.31 -11.26
CA LYS A 69 6.23 1.55 -10.75
C LYS A 69 6.15 2.39 -9.49
N PRO A 70 6.01 1.78 -8.29
CA PRO A 70 5.77 2.51 -7.07
C PRO A 70 7.01 3.30 -6.67
N ALA A 71 6.86 4.60 -6.38
CA ALA A 71 7.96 5.43 -5.92
C ALA A 71 8.60 4.88 -4.63
N LEU A 72 7.78 4.33 -3.73
CA LEU A 72 8.27 3.72 -2.49
C LEU A 72 9.23 2.55 -2.74
N ALA A 73 8.95 1.68 -3.71
CA ALA A 73 9.85 0.57 -4.06
C ALA A 73 11.23 1.09 -4.48
N LYS A 74 11.27 2.11 -5.35
CA LYS A 74 12.53 2.75 -5.77
C LYS A 74 13.29 3.37 -4.60
N LEU A 75 12.59 4.03 -3.68
CA LEU A 75 13.22 4.65 -2.50
C LEU A 75 13.79 3.60 -1.55
N LEU A 76 13.09 2.47 -1.37
CA LEU A 76 13.57 1.36 -0.56
C LEU A 76 14.78 0.67 -1.17
N GLU A 77 14.82 0.48 -2.49
CA GLU A 77 16.00 -0.03 -3.19
C GLU A 77 17.21 0.89 -3.03
N ALA A 78 17.01 2.20 -3.12
CA ALA A 78 18.07 3.19 -2.96
C ALA A 78 18.58 3.33 -1.51
N ALA A 79 17.78 2.91 -0.52
CA ALA A 79 18.10 2.97 0.90
C ALA A 79 18.78 1.69 1.43
N ARG A 80 18.90 0.64 0.61
CA ARG A 80 19.68 -0.57 0.91
C ARG A 80 21.16 -0.32 0.71
#